data_AF-A0A245ZPU2-F1
#
_entry.id   AF-A0A245ZPU2-F1
#
_cell.length_a   1.000
_cell.length_b   1.000
_cell.length_c   1.000
_cell.angle_alpha   90.00
_cell.angle_beta   90.00
_cell.angle_gamma   90.00
#
_symmetry.space_group_name_H-M   'P 1'
#
loop_
_entity.id
_entity.type
_entity.pdbx_description
1 polymer ?
#
loop_
_entity_poly.entity_id
_entity_poly.type
_entity_poly.pdbx_seq_one_letter_code
_entity_poly.pdbx_strand_id
1 'polypeptide(L)'
;MGNSLKSARLQIESRLPDAMRGDGYACYDLGVAYSTGTDGADYDLIEAHKWFNLAAVAGNAAAQTARAEIADDMSAREIAAAQRAARAILATNQRRAA
;
A
#
# COMPACT_ATOMS: atom_id res chain seq x y z
N MET A 1 -0.47 -26.70 -17.47
CA MET A 1 -1.19 -26.05 -16.35
C MET A 1 -0.17 -25.76 -15.25
N GLY A 2 0.46 -24.60 -15.24
CA GLY A 2 1.56 -24.36 -14.30
C GLY A 2 2.14 -22.97 -14.43
N ASN A 3 1.42 -21.97 -13.89
CA ASN A 3 2.01 -20.64 -13.63
C ASN A 3 1.07 -19.78 -12.76
N SER A 4 0.59 -20.28 -11.61
CA SER A 4 -0.30 -19.48 -10.74
C SER A 4 0.42 -18.78 -9.57
N LEU A 5 1.64 -19.22 -9.22
CA LEU A 5 2.40 -18.69 -8.08
C LEU A 5 3.51 -17.71 -8.51
N LYS A 6 4.10 -17.90 -9.69
CA LYS A 6 5.11 -16.99 -10.25
C LYS A 6 4.50 -15.68 -10.74
N SER A 7 3.32 -15.76 -11.37
CA SER A 7 2.57 -14.60 -11.86
C SER A 7 2.07 -13.71 -10.72
N ALA A 8 1.66 -14.29 -9.58
CA ALA A 8 1.23 -13.53 -8.41
C ALA A 8 2.37 -12.67 -7.83
N ARG A 9 3.52 -13.27 -7.51
CA ARG A 9 4.67 -12.53 -6.94
C ARG A 9 5.22 -11.43 -7.88
N LEU A 10 5.10 -11.63 -9.20
CA LEU A 10 5.47 -10.64 -10.23
C LEU A 10 4.58 -9.38 -10.25
N GLN A 11 3.38 -9.42 -9.65
CA GLN A 11 2.39 -8.34 -9.76
C GLN A 11 2.53 -7.26 -8.68
N ILE A 12 3.02 -7.58 -7.48
CA ILE A 12 3.40 -6.53 -6.49
C ILE A 12 4.68 -5.82 -6.93
N GLU A 13 5.64 -6.59 -7.40
CA GLU A 13 6.93 -6.09 -7.87
C GLU A 13 6.77 -5.10 -9.04
N SER A 14 5.76 -5.27 -9.90
CA SER A 14 5.50 -4.34 -10.99
C SER A 14 4.93 -3.00 -10.54
N ARG A 15 4.12 -2.98 -9.46
CA ARG A 15 3.46 -1.77 -8.94
C ARG A 15 4.34 -0.99 -7.96
N LEU A 16 5.25 -1.68 -7.27
CA LEU A 16 6.08 -1.09 -6.22
C LEU A 16 6.90 0.13 -6.69
N PRO A 17 7.57 0.13 -7.86
CA PRO A 17 8.31 1.30 -8.33
C PRO A 17 7.43 2.55 -8.50
N ASP A 18 6.21 2.39 -9.02
CA ASP A 18 5.30 3.51 -9.28
C ASP A 18 4.64 4.01 -7.99
N ALA A 19 4.24 3.09 -7.11
CA ALA A 19 3.78 3.44 -5.77
C ALA A 19 4.86 4.20 -4.98
N MET A 20 6.13 3.76 -5.08
CA MET A 20 7.26 4.47 -4.50
C MET A 20 7.50 5.84 -5.12
N ARG A 21 7.03 6.15 -6.34
CA ARG A 21 7.07 7.50 -6.91
C ARG A 21 5.89 8.37 -6.51
N GLY A 22 4.93 7.82 -5.78
CA GLY A 22 3.71 8.50 -5.35
C GLY A 22 2.53 8.35 -6.31
N ASP A 23 2.57 7.37 -7.22
CA ASP A 23 1.40 7.05 -8.03
C ASP A 23 0.27 6.52 -7.13
N GLY A 24 -0.84 7.27 -7.10
CA GLY A 24 -1.97 6.99 -6.21
C GLY A 24 -2.75 5.73 -6.57
N TYR A 25 -2.74 5.30 -7.85
CA TYR A 25 -3.38 4.06 -8.28
C TYR A 25 -2.54 2.85 -7.88
N ALA A 26 -1.23 2.88 -8.13
CA ALA A 26 -0.30 1.84 -7.71
C ALA A 26 -0.27 1.68 -6.18
N CYS A 27 -0.33 2.78 -5.42
CA CYS A 27 -0.49 2.71 -3.97
C CYS A 27 -1.82 2.06 -3.57
N TYR A 28 -2.92 2.38 -4.23
CA TYR A 28 -4.21 1.77 -3.90
C TYR A 28 -4.23 0.26 -4.20
N ASP A 29 -3.71 -0.15 -5.34
CA ASP A 29 -3.61 -1.56 -5.74
C ASP A 29 -2.75 -2.38 -4.76
N LEU A 30 -1.62 -1.82 -4.31
CA LEU A 30 -0.82 -2.46 -3.26
C LEU A 30 -1.61 -2.57 -1.94
N GLY A 31 -2.35 -1.52 -1.57
CA GLY A 31 -3.23 -1.55 -0.41
C GLY A 31 -4.23 -2.72 -0.45
N VAL A 32 -4.88 -2.90 -1.60
CA VAL A 32 -5.84 -4.00 -1.82
C VAL A 32 -5.15 -5.37 -1.76
N ALA A 33 -3.97 -5.51 -2.38
CA ALA A 33 -3.25 -6.78 -2.37
C ALA A 33 -2.91 -7.22 -0.94
N TYR A 34 -2.37 -6.31 -0.12
CA TYR A 34 -2.07 -6.61 1.29
C TYR A 34 -3.32 -6.78 2.16
N SER A 35 -4.42 -6.07 1.87
CA SER A 35 -5.67 -6.21 2.65
C SER A 35 -6.46 -7.48 2.32
N THR A 36 -6.10 -8.19 1.25
CA THR A 36 -6.80 -9.41 0.83
C THR A 36 -5.87 -10.63 0.76
N GLY A 37 -4.56 -10.43 0.89
CA GLY A 37 -3.56 -11.49 0.71
C GLY A 37 -3.52 -12.03 -0.72
N THR A 38 -3.78 -11.18 -1.72
CA THR A 38 -3.77 -11.55 -3.14
C THR A 38 -2.49 -11.10 -3.82
N ASP A 39 -2.30 -11.49 -5.08
CA ASP A 39 -1.16 -11.06 -5.92
C ASP A 39 0.20 -11.32 -5.25
N GLY A 40 0.30 -12.41 -4.48
CA GLY A 40 1.53 -12.80 -3.80
C GLY A 40 1.88 -11.96 -2.57
N ALA A 41 0.97 -11.10 -2.10
CA ALA A 41 1.04 -10.45 -0.80
C ALA A 41 0.64 -11.46 0.28
N ASP A 42 1.31 -11.38 1.43
CA ASP A 42 0.72 -11.89 2.66
C ASP A 42 -0.38 -10.92 3.13
N TYR A 43 -1.41 -11.44 3.76
CA TYR A 43 -2.43 -10.61 4.40
C TYR A 43 -1.80 -9.80 5.55
N ASP A 44 -1.67 -8.49 5.36
CA ASP A 44 -0.98 -7.58 6.27
C ASP A 44 -1.66 -6.20 6.28
N LEU A 45 -2.44 -5.94 7.33
CA LEU A 45 -3.16 -4.67 7.46
C LEU A 45 -2.24 -3.47 7.72
N ILE A 46 -1.03 -3.66 8.25
CA ILE A 46 -0.05 -2.58 8.44
C ILE A 46 0.44 -2.11 7.07
N GLU A 47 0.81 -3.04 6.20
CA GLU A 47 1.20 -2.76 4.82
C GLU A 47 0.03 -2.15 4.04
N ALA A 48 -1.16 -2.74 4.13
CA ALA A 48 -2.35 -2.21 3.46
C ALA A 48 -2.66 -0.77 3.87
N HIS A 49 -2.70 -0.48 5.17
CA HIS A 49 -2.99 0.86 5.67
C HIS A 49 -1.91 1.86 5.25
N LYS A 50 -0.63 1.45 5.22
CA LYS A 50 0.45 2.30 4.72
C LYS A 50 0.21 2.73 3.27
N TRP A 51 -0.12 1.78 2.40
CA TRP A 51 -0.32 2.03 0.97
C TRP A 51 -1.61 2.81 0.70
N PHE A 52 -2.71 2.50 1.38
CA PHE A 52 -3.92 3.31 1.31
C PHE A 52 -3.71 4.75 1.83
N ASN A 53 -2.90 4.93 2.87
CA ASN A 53 -2.54 6.27 3.34
C ASN A 53 -1.79 7.08 2.26
N LEU A 54 -0.86 6.46 1.55
CA LEU A 54 -0.12 7.11 0.45
C LEU A 54 -1.04 7.44 -0.73
N ALA A 55 -1.91 6.50 -1.12
CA ALA A 55 -2.91 6.72 -2.17
C ALA A 55 -3.88 7.86 -1.81
N ALA A 56 -4.32 7.93 -0.55
CA ALA A 56 -5.17 9.01 -0.06
C ALA A 56 -4.48 10.38 -0.13
N VAL A 57 -3.19 10.44 0.22
CA VAL A 57 -2.37 11.67 0.09
C VAL A 57 -2.21 12.09 -1.38
N ALA A 58 -2.16 11.13 -2.30
CA ALA A 58 -2.13 11.38 -3.74
C ALA A 58 -3.52 11.72 -4.35
N GLY A 59 -4.57 11.82 -3.52
CA GLY A 59 -5.91 12.22 -3.95
C GLY A 59 -6.88 11.08 -4.30
N ASN A 60 -6.50 9.82 -4.05
CA ASN A 60 -7.40 8.69 -4.26
C ASN A 60 -8.46 8.62 -3.13
N ALA A 61 -9.70 9.00 -3.45
CA ALA A 61 -10.80 9.00 -2.48
C ALA A 61 -11.18 7.58 -2.00
N ALA A 62 -11.14 6.57 -2.88
CA ALA A 62 -11.41 5.19 -2.50
C ALA A 62 -10.40 4.68 -1.46
N ALA A 63 -9.16 5.14 -1.55
CA ALA A 63 -8.14 4.82 -0.56
C ALA A 63 -8.43 5.41 0.83
N GLN A 64 -9.11 6.56 0.92
CA GLN A 64 -9.50 7.13 2.21
C GLN A 64 -10.52 6.23 2.91
N THR A 65 -11.52 5.76 2.16
CA THR A 65 -12.53 4.82 2.65
C THR A 65 -11.90 3.48 3.04
N ALA A 66 -11.14 2.86 2.14
CA ALA A 66 -10.49 1.58 2.41
C ALA A 66 -9.53 1.64 3.62
N ARG A 67 -8.81 2.76 3.79
CA ARG A 67 -7.95 2.97 4.96
C ARG A 67 -8.75 3.03 6.26
N ALA A 68 -9.91 3.69 6.24
CA ALA A 68 -10.77 3.80 7.42
C ALA A 68 -11.38 2.44 7.77
N GLU A 69 -11.87 1.71 6.77
CA GLU A 69 -12.46 0.37 6.96
C GLU A 69 -11.48 -0.59 7.62
N ILE A 70 -10.24 -0.72 7.11
CA ILE A 70 -9.28 -1.65 7.71
C ILE A 70 -8.72 -1.16 9.06
N ALA A 71 -8.81 0.13 9.36
CA ALA A 71 -8.32 0.68 10.62
C ALA A 71 -9.17 0.21 11.81
N ASP A 72 -10.43 -0.17 11.57
CA ASP A 72 -11.32 -0.70 12.60
C ASP A 72 -10.85 -2.06 13.13
N ASP A 73 -10.09 -2.82 12.31
CA ASP A 73 -9.50 -4.12 12.66
C ASP A 73 -8.06 -4.01 13.19
N MET A 74 -7.50 -2.80 13.28
CA MET A 74 -6.11 -2.55 13.68
C MET A 74 -6.00 -1.93 15.07
N SER A 75 -4.95 -2.31 15.80
CA SER A 75 -4.59 -1.59 17.02
C SER A 75 -3.99 -0.22 16.72
N ALA A 76 -4.08 0.70 17.69
CA ALA A 76 -3.44 2.01 17.59
C ALA A 76 -1.91 1.92 17.35
N ARG A 77 -1.26 0.86 17.85
CA ARG A 77 0.18 0.63 17.63
C ARG A 77 0.48 0.27 16.19
N GLU A 78 -0.36 -0.55 15.56
CA GLU A 78 -0.26 -0.97 14.16
C GLU A 78 -0.53 0.21 13.22
N ILE A 79 -1.59 0.98 13.49
CA ILE A 79 -1.90 2.22 12.76
C ILE A 79 -0.71 3.18 12.83
N ALA A 80 -0.13 3.37 14.02
CA ALA A 80 1.03 4.23 14.19
C ALA A 80 2.26 3.71 13.41
N ALA A 81 2.45 2.39 13.32
CA ALA A 81 3.51 1.79 12.50
C ALA A 81 3.30 2.05 11.01
N ALA A 82 2.09 1.80 10.50
CA ALA A 82 1.72 2.05 9.11
C ALA A 82 1.91 3.53 8.72
N GLN A 83 1.45 4.45 9.57
CA GLN A 83 1.60 5.89 9.36
C GLN A 83 3.06 6.34 9.37
N ARG A 84 3.90 5.81 10.29
CA ARG A 84 5.34 6.10 10.30
C ARG A 84 6.01 5.65 9.01
N ALA A 85 5.68 4.45 8.53
CA ALA A 85 6.22 3.92 7.28
C ALA A 85 5.79 4.78 6.06
N ALA A 86 4.52 5.18 5.99
CA ALA A 86 4.04 6.05 4.92
C ALA A 86 4.74 7.41 4.92
N ARG A 87 4.94 8.02 6.09
CA ARG A 87 5.68 9.30 6.22
C ARG A 87 7.13 9.18 5.74
N ALA A 88 7.79 8.06 6.00
CA ALA A 88 9.15 7.83 5.54
C ALA A 88 9.24 7.77 4.01
N ILE A 89 8.24 7.16 3.35
CA ILE A 89 8.16 7.13 1.88
C ILE A 89 7.93 8.54 1.32
N LEU A 90 6.97 9.30 1.86
CA LEU A 90 6.71 10.68 1.43
C LEU A 90 7.96 11.57 1.56
N ALA A 91 8.68 11.47 2.68
CA ALA A 91 9.92 12.21 2.88
C ALA A 91 11.01 11.82 1.87
N THR A 92 11.06 10.54 1.47
CA THR A 92 11.99 10.07 0.44
C THR A 92 11.64 10.63 -0.94
N ASN A 93 10.36 10.74 -1.26
CA ASN A 93 9.90 11.26 -2.55
C ASN A 93 10.15 12.75 -2.69
N GLN A 94 9.98 13.51 -1.61
CA GLN A 94 10.30 14.94 -1.57
C GLN A 94 11.79 15.21 -1.81
N ARG A 95 12.68 14.37 -1.27
CA ARG A 95 14.14 14.50 -1.51
C ARG A 95 14.56 14.16 -2.93
N ARG A 96 13.78 13.36 -3.66
CA ARG A 96 14.04 13.01 -5.06
C ARG A 96 13.59 14.08 -6.06
N ALA A 97 12.69 14.96 -5.63
CA ALA A 97 12.14 16.03 -6.45
C ALA A 97 12.89 17.37 -6.31
N ALA A 98 13.93 17.42 -5.45
CA ALA A 98 14.79 18.58 -5.22
C ALA A 98 16.17 18.36 -5.86
#